data_AF-A0A6B3IAL0-F1
#
_entry.id   AF-A0A6B3IAL0-F1
#
_cell.length_a   1.000
_cell.length_b   1.000
_cell.length_c   1.000
_cell.angle_alpha   90.00
_cell.angle_beta   90.00
_cell.angle_gamma   90.00
#
_symmetry.space_group_name_H-M   'P 1'
#
loop_
_entity.id
_entity.type
_entity.pdbx_description
1 polymer ?
#
loop_
_entity_poly.entity_id
_entity_poly.type
_entity_poly.pdbx_seq_one_letter_code
_entity_poly.pdbx_strand_id
1 'polypeptide(L)'
;AAAPVAVAAPSPSPSAELPPGLYGTTDPTYDGVWRQSLAFLAQKIEYVTPSTQAVDWLVGQQCDSGAFTSYRDPAKPCDASTVMDTNATAAAVQALIELAQHRDAADNGADWLKSVQNEDGGWGYNPGSPSDANSTAVVIGALARTSVPIGEVTTADGKTPYTALQA
;
A
#
# COMPACT_ATOMS: atom_id res chain seq x y z
N ALA A 1 13.79 -51.63 -4.27
CA ALA A 1 13.64 -50.17 -4.47
C ALA A 1 12.91 -49.62 -3.26
N ALA A 2 13.48 -48.65 -2.53
CA ALA A 2 12.85 -48.03 -1.36
C ALA A 2 12.03 -46.81 -1.80
N ALA A 3 10.81 -46.67 -1.28
CA ALA A 3 9.92 -45.55 -1.56
C ALA A 3 10.43 -44.24 -0.90
N PRO A 4 10.17 -43.06 -1.49
CA PRO A 4 10.60 -41.80 -0.90
C PRO A 4 9.79 -41.49 0.36
N VAL A 5 10.48 -40.98 1.38
CA VAL A 5 9.88 -40.54 2.64
C VAL A 5 9.28 -39.15 2.44
N ALA A 6 7.98 -39.01 2.69
CA ALA A 6 7.32 -37.72 2.68
C ALA A 6 7.84 -36.86 3.85
N VAL A 7 8.43 -35.71 3.54
CA VAL A 7 8.81 -34.71 4.53
C VAL A 7 7.56 -33.89 4.85
N ALA A 8 7.10 -33.95 6.10
CA ALA A 8 5.99 -33.13 6.57
C ALA A 8 6.38 -31.64 6.50
N ALA A 9 5.46 -30.79 6.02
CA ALA A 9 5.62 -29.35 6.09
C ALA A 9 5.80 -28.93 7.57
N PRO A 10 6.65 -27.94 7.86
CA PRO A 10 6.83 -27.46 9.23
C PRO A 10 5.50 -27.00 9.81
N SER A 11 5.23 -27.39 11.05
CA SER A 11 4.07 -26.91 11.82
C SER A 11 4.10 -25.38 11.90
N PRO A 12 2.94 -24.70 11.81
CA PRO A 12 2.90 -23.25 11.98
C PRO A 12 3.45 -22.90 13.36
N SER A 13 4.50 -22.06 13.36
CA SER A 13 4.99 -21.43 14.58
C SER A 13 3.84 -20.69 15.27
N PRO A 14 3.83 -20.59 16.61
CA PRO A 14 2.85 -19.76 17.30
C PRO A 14 2.89 -18.36 16.68
N SER A 15 1.73 -17.87 16.22
CA SER A 15 1.61 -16.53 15.67
C SER A 15 2.17 -15.56 16.69
N ALA A 16 3.23 -14.84 16.31
CA ALA A 16 3.77 -13.78 17.13
C ALA A 16 2.64 -12.81 17.50
N GLU A 17 2.67 -12.29 18.73
CA GLU A 17 1.68 -11.31 19.17
C GLU A 17 1.68 -10.12 18.19
N LEU A 18 0.51 -9.78 17.66
CA LEU A 18 0.41 -8.71 16.67
C LEU A 18 0.74 -7.36 17.33
N PRO A 19 1.40 -6.44 16.61
CA PRO A 19 1.73 -5.14 17.14
C PRO A 19 0.46 -4.37 17.55
N PRO A 20 0.52 -3.57 18.62
CA PRO A 20 -0.61 -2.75 19.04
C PRO A 20 -1.01 -1.75 17.93
N GLY A 21 -2.31 -1.47 17.82
CA GLY A 21 -2.87 -0.55 16.82
C GLY A 21 -3.24 -1.20 15.48
N LEU A 22 -2.65 -2.35 15.14
CA LEU A 22 -3.03 -3.13 13.95
C LEU A 22 -4.40 -3.78 14.16
N TYR A 23 -5.30 -3.59 13.19
CA TYR A 23 -6.60 -4.23 13.19
C TYR A 23 -6.57 -5.65 12.61
N GLY A 24 -7.39 -6.52 13.21
CA GLY A 24 -7.47 -7.94 12.86
C GLY A 24 -6.61 -8.83 13.76
N THR A 25 -6.77 -10.14 13.60
CA THR A 25 -6.08 -11.16 14.42
C THR A 25 -5.25 -12.15 13.59
N THR A 26 -5.31 -12.03 12.26
CA THR A 26 -4.58 -12.88 11.32
C THR A 26 -3.25 -12.25 10.93
N ASP A 27 -2.32 -13.08 10.48
CA ASP A 27 -1.00 -12.68 9.96
C ASP A 27 -1.12 -11.51 8.95
N PRO A 28 -0.46 -10.36 9.18
CA PRO A 28 -0.54 -9.19 8.32
C PRO A 28 0.49 -9.17 7.19
N THR A 29 1.33 -10.19 7.05
CA THR A 29 2.50 -10.21 6.14
C THR A 29 2.20 -9.69 4.73
N TYR A 30 0.99 -9.93 4.21
CA TYR A 30 0.62 -9.58 2.83
C TYR A 30 -0.41 -8.47 2.69
N ASP A 31 -0.95 -7.94 3.78
CA ASP A 31 -2.09 -7.01 3.70
C ASP A 31 -2.20 -6.04 4.88
N GLY A 32 -1.23 -6.00 5.82
CA GLY A 32 -1.32 -5.17 7.02
C GLY A 32 -1.66 -3.71 6.73
N VAL A 33 -0.91 -3.06 5.85
CA VAL A 33 -1.18 -1.67 5.44
C VAL A 33 -2.51 -1.54 4.69
N TRP A 34 -2.80 -2.50 3.80
CA TRP A 34 -4.03 -2.51 3.01
C TRP A 34 -5.28 -2.61 3.90
N ARG A 35 -5.36 -3.61 4.79
CA ARG A 35 -6.49 -3.83 5.69
C ARG A 35 -6.68 -2.66 6.64
N GLN A 36 -5.59 -2.08 7.14
CA GLN A 36 -5.64 -0.97 8.08
C GLN A 36 -6.24 0.26 7.40
N SER A 37 -5.76 0.56 6.20
CA SER A 37 -6.22 1.69 5.40
C SER A 37 -7.69 1.56 5.02
N LEU A 38 -8.13 0.38 4.56
CA LEU A 38 -9.55 0.15 4.26
C LEU A 38 -10.44 0.25 5.51
N ALA A 39 -9.97 -0.22 6.66
CA ALA A 39 -10.70 -0.08 7.91
C ALA A 39 -10.87 1.39 8.33
N PHE A 40 -9.88 2.25 8.06
CA PHE A 40 -10.00 3.69 8.30
C PHE A 40 -10.98 4.36 7.35
N LEU A 41 -10.94 4.02 6.06
CA LEU A 41 -11.90 4.52 5.07
C LEU A 41 -13.33 4.13 5.45
N ALA A 42 -13.55 2.88 5.85
CA ALA A 42 -14.86 2.41 6.32
C ALA A 42 -15.32 3.15 7.58
N GLN A 43 -14.44 3.30 8.57
CA GLN A 43 -14.75 4.06 9.79
C GLN A 43 -15.10 5.51 9.49
N LYS A 44 -14.38 6.15 8.57
CA LYS A 44 -14.65 7.54 8.17
C LYS A 44 -16.04 7.70 7.55
N ILE A 45 -16.48 6.75 6.71
CA ILE A 45 -17.83 6.72 6.13
C ILE A 45 -18.90 6.67 7.23
N GLU A 46 -18.64 5.91 8.29
CA GLU A 46 -19.54 5.76 9.44
C GLU A 46 -19.31 6.80 10.53
N TYR A 47 -18.53 7.85 10.26
CA TYR A 47 -18.18 8.91 11.22
C TYR A 47 -17.50 8.41 12.51
N VAL A 48 -16.83 7.26 12.43
CA VAL A 48 -15.99 6.71 13.51
C VAL A 48 -14.57 7.22 13.34
N THR A 49 -13.99 7.73 14.42
CA THR A 49 -12.58 8.14 14.45
C THR A 49 -11.71 6.94 14.83
N PRO A 50 -10.74 6.54 13.99
CA PRO A 50 -9.77 5.52 14.36
C PRO A 50 -8.96 5.94 15.59
N SER A 51 -8.47 4.97 16.37
CA SER A 51 -7.63 5.27 17.52
C SER A 51 -6.28 5.87 17.08
N THR A 52 -5.72 6.80 17.85
CA THR A 52 -4.41 7.39 17.58
C THR A 52 -3.33 6.31 17.38
N GLN A 53 -3.32 5.29 18.24
CA GLN A 53 -2.38 4.17 18.12
C GLN A 53 -2.49 3.40 16.80
N ALA A 54 -3.70 3.29 16.24
CA ALA A 54 -3.90 2.65 14.95
C ALA A 54 -3.36 3.53 13.81
N VAL A 55 -3.58 4.84 13.88
CA VAL A 55 -3.05 5.80 12.88
C VAL A 55 -1.52 5.85 12.96
N ASP A 56 -0.95 5.92 14.16
CA ASP A 56 0.50 5.87 14.39
C ASP A 56 1.11 4.58 13.85
N TRP A 57 0.41 3.45 14.02
CA TRP A 57 0.83 2.17 13.44
C TRP A 57 0.92 2.27 11.92
N LEU A 58 -0.11 2.82 11.25
CA LEU A 58 -0.12 2.97 9.79
C LEU A 58 1.01 3.89 9.33
N VAL A 59 1.13 5.09 9.89
CA VAL A 59 2.18 6.05 9.50
C VAL A 59 3.57 5.46 9.74
N GLY A 60 3.72 4.72 10.84
CA GLY A 60 4.92 3.98 11.15
C GLY A 60 5.27 2.91 10.12
N GLN A 61 4.39 2.54 9.18
CA GLN A 61 4.66 1.63 8.05
C GLN A 61 5.36 2.29 6.84
N GLN A 62 5.41 3.62 6.78
CA GLN A 62 6.00 4.33 5.64
C GLN A 62 7.54 4.23 5.62
N CYS A 63 8.12 3.98 4.46
CA CYS A 63 9.56 4.07 4.23
C CYS A 63 10.00 5.51 3.95
N ASP A 64 11.29 5.82 4.11
CA ASP A 64 11.85 7.15 3.82
C ASP A 64 11.63 7.62 2.36
N SER A 65 11.39 6.69 1.44
CA SER A 65 11.01 6.97 0.05
C SER A 65 9.59 7.54 -0.11
N GLY A 66 8.76 7.51 0.94
CA GLY A 66 7.33 7.80 0.91
C GLY A 66 6.45 6.58 0.62
N ALA A 67 7.03 5.48 0.13
CA ALA A 67 6.31 4.26 -0.17
C ALA A 67 5.93 3.47 1.10
N PHE A 68 4.93 2.61 0.96
CA PHE A 68 4.56 1.61 1.95
C PHE A 68 4.87 0.21 1.41
N THR A 69 5.14 -0.74 2.30
CA THR A 69 5.14 -2.17 2.01
C THR A 69 3.77 -2.76 2.36
N SER A 70 3.51 -4.03 2.04
CA SER A 70 2.28 -4.70 2.51
C SER A 70 2.25 -4.79 4.05
N TYR A 71 3.42 -5.03 4.66
CA TYR A 71 3.68 -4.98 6.10
C TYR A 71 5.19 -4.97 6.35
N ARG A 72 5.67 -4.33 7.41
CA ARG A 72 7.04 -4.46 7.90
C ARG A 72 7.15 -4.17 9.40
N ASP A 73 8.27 -4.59 9.99
CA ASP A 73 8.69 -4.16 11.32
C ASP A 73 9.27 -2.73 11.24
N PRO A 74 8.64 -1.71 11.84
CA PRO A 74 9.11 -0.32 11.77
C PRO A 74 10.43 -0.08 12.50
N ALA A 75 10.89 -1.02 13.34
CA ALA A 75 12.22 -0.94 13.95
C ALA A 75 13.35 -1.22 12.94
N LYS A 76 13.02 -1.76 11.76
CA LYS A 76 13.97 -2.03 10.69
C LYS A 76 13.84 -0.97 9.60
N PRO A 77 14.93 -0.30 9.21
CA PRO A 77 14.88 0.65 8.10
C PRO A 77 14.53 -0.07 6.80
N CYS A 78 13.87 0.63 5.89
CA CYS A 78 13.71 0.14 4.53
C CYS A 78 15.05 0.23 3.79
N ASP A 79 15.40 -0.83 3.07
CA ASP A 79 16.61 -0.94 2.28
C ASP A 79 16.30 -1.41 0.86
N ALA A 80 17.35 -1.65 0.06
CA ALA A 80 17.20 -2.09 -1.32
C ALA A 80 16.52 -3.47 -1.49
N SER A 81 16.42 -4.27 -0.43
CA SER A 81 15.72 -5.56 -0.44
C SER A 81 14.25 -5.44 -0.05
N THR A 82 13.84 -4.26 0.43
CA THR A 82 12.47 -4.03 0.89
C THR A 82 11.54 -3.89 -0.31
N VAL A 83 10.56 -4.79 -0.40
CA VAL A 83 9.60 -4.81 -1.51
C VAL A 83 8.50 -3.78 -1.26
N MET A 84 8.50 -2.72 -2.08
CA MET A 84 7.47 -1.67 -2.04
C MET A 84 6.19 -2.14 -2.72
N ASP A 85 5.06 -1.63 -2.25
CA ASP A 85 3.72 -2.04 -2.68
C ASP A 85 2.91 -0.80 -3.09
N THR A 86 2.57 -0.70 -4.38
CA THR A 86 1.84 0.43 -4.94
C THR A 86 0.40 0.48 -4.42
N ASN A 87 -0.20 -0.68 -4.18
CA ASN A 87 -1.58 -0.82 -3.72
C ASN A 87 -1.70 -0.46 -2.25
N ALA A 88 -0.79 -0.94 -1.42
CA ALA A 88 -0.68 -0.56 -0.01
C ALA A 88 -0.41 0.94 0.14
N THR A 89 0.52 1.49 -0.66
CA THR A 89 0.82 2.93 -0.68
C THR A 89 -0.42 3.74 -1.05
N ALA A 90 -1.11 3.37 -2.13
CA ALA A 90 -2.32 4.04 -2.57
C ALA A 90 -3.45 3.97 -1.53
N ALA A 91 -3.65 2.83 -0.88
CA ALA A 91 -4.64 2.70 0.18
C ALA A 91 -4.30 3.60 1.38
N ALA A 92 -3.03 3.62 1.81
CA ALA A 92 -2.57 4.47 2.90
C ALA A 92 -2.75 5.96 2.59
N VAL A 93 -2.38 6.39 1.38
CA VAL A 93 -2.60 7.78 0.91
C VAL A 93 -4.08 8.16 0.97
N GLN A 94 -4.97 7.31 0.47
CA GLN A 94 -6.42 7.55 0.56
C GLN A 94 -6.86 7.70 2.02
N ALA A 95 -6.47 6.77 2.89
CA ALA A 95 -6.87 6.79 4.29
C ALA A 95 -6.38 8.05 5.02
N LEU A 96 -5.10 8.42 4.87
CA LEU A 96 -4.51 9.58 5.54
C LEU A 96 -5.14 10.90 5.09
N ILE A 97 -5.46 11.04 3.80
CA ILE A 97 -6.18 12.22 3.29
C ILE A 97 -7.59 12.31 3.89
N GLU A 98 -8.33 11.20 3.94
CA GLU A 98 -9.72 11.17 4.44
C GLU A 98 -9.81 11.39 5.96
N LEU A 99 -8.78 10.97 6.71
CA LEU A 99 -8.66 11.27 8.13
C LEU A 99 -8.26 12.73 8.39
N ALA A 100 -7.77 13.45 7.37
CA ALA A 100 -7.21 14.80 7.49
C ALA A 100 -6.07 14.87 8.54
N GLN A 101 -5.25 13.82 8.60
CA GLN A 101 -4.09 13.68 9.50
C GLN A 101 -2.87 13.22 8.70
N HIS A 102 -1.66 13.58 9.15
CA HIS A 102 -0.39 13.20 8.52
C HIS A 102 -0.36 13.48 7.02
N ARG A 103 -0.69 14.73 6.66
CA ARG A 103 -0.76 15.18 5.27
C ARG A 103 0.59 15.04 4.55
N ASP A 104 1.68 15.24 5.27
CA ASP A 104 3.05 15.01 4.83
C ASP A 104 3.28 13.56 4.39
N ALA A 105 2.86 12.58 5.20
CA ALA A 105 2.96 11.17 4.84
C ALA A 105 2.12 10.84 3.59
N ALA A 106 0.91 11.40 3.48
CA ALA A 106 0.07 11.22 2.30
C ALA A 106 0.69 11.83 1.04
N ASP A 107 1.23 13.05 1.13
CA ASP A 107 1.87 13.73 0.00
C ASP A 107 3.14 13.00 -0.43
N ASN A 108 3.98 12.52 0.50
CA ASN A 108 5.16 11.70 0.19
C ASN A 108 4.78 10.39 -0.54
N GLY A 109 3.71 9.72 -0.10
CA GLY A 109 3.21 8.52 -0.78
C GLY A 109 2.68 8.80 -2.18
N ALA A 110 1.96 9.91 -2.36
CA ALA A 110 1.48 10.34 -3.67
C ALA A 110 2.62 10.72 -4.63
N ASP A 111 3.65 11.41 -4.12
CA ASP A 111 4.86 11.74 -4.89
C ASP A 111 5.62 10.48 -5.32
N TRP A 112 5.75 9.51 -4.41
CA TRP A 112 6.34 8.21 -4.76
C TRP A 112 5.53 7.47 -5.83
N LEU A 113 4.20 7.41 -5.71
CA LEU A 113 3.32 6.77 -6.70
C LEU A 113 3.49 7.37 -8.10
N LYS A 114 3.55 8.71 -8.20
CA LYS A 114 3.82 9.40 -9.48
C LYS A 114 5.19 9.03 -10.04
N SER A 115 6.21 8.86 -9.19
CA SER A 115 7.57 8.54 -9.63
C SER A 115 7.74 7.13 -10.21
N VAL A 116 6.83 6.20 -9.89
CA VAL A 116 6.89 4.78 -10.32
C VAL A 116 5.83 4.41 -11.34
N GLN A 117 5.21 5.39 -12.00
CA GLN A 117 4.28 5.17 -13.10
C GLN A 117 5.00 4.46 -14.27
N ASN A 118 4.37 3.43 -14.82
CA ASN A 118 4.92 2.69 -15.97
C ASN A 118 4.78 3.48 -17.28
N GLU A 119 5.54 3.10 -18.30
CA GLU A 119 5.53 3.75 -19.62
C GLU A 119 4.17 3.69 -20.33
N ASP A 120 3.29 2.76 -19.96
CA ASP A 120 1.91 2.66 -20.47
C ASP A 120 0.94 3.62 -19.77
N GLY A 121 1.38 4.32 -18.72
CA GLY A 121 0.59 5.23 -17.90
C GLY A 121 -0.04 4.58 -16.66
N GLY A 122 0.14 3.27 -16.46
CA GLY A 122 -0.46 2.51 -15.36
C GLY A 122 0.51 2.16 -14.25
N TRP A 123 0.05 1.28 -13.35
CA TRP A 123 0.83 0.70 -12.26
C TRP A 123 0.56 -0.79 -12.14
N GLY A 124 1.59 -1.56 -11.80
CA GLY A 124 1.47 -2.93 -11.30
C GLY A 124 1.53 -2.97 -9.78
N TYR A 125 1.27 -4.14 -9.19
CA TYR A 125 1.26 -4.36 -7.73
C TYR A 125 2.57 -3.92 -7.03
N ASN A 126 3.71 -4.18 -7.67
CA ASN A 126 5.02 -3.68 -7.26
C ASN A 126 5.55 -2.70 -8.33
N PRO A 127 6.38 -1.71 -7.95
CA PRO A 127 6.96 -0.79 -8.91
C PRO A 127 7.72 -1.54 -10.02
N GLY A 128 7.49 -1.15 -11.27
CA GLY A 128 8.09 -1.77 -12.46
C GLY A 128 7.49 -3.11 -12.89
N SER A 129 6.53 -3.66 -12.14
CA SER A 129 5.74 -4.81 -12.62
C SER A 129 4.76 -4.37 -13.72
N PRO A 130 4.32 -5.28 -14.62
CA PRO A 130 3.33 -4.95 -15.64
C PRO A 130 2.09 -4.31 -15.04
N SER A 131 1.56 -3.28 -15.71
CA SER A 131 0.36 -2.60 -15.26
C SER A 131 -0.84 -3.54 -15.27
N ASP A 132 -1.69 -3.41 -14.26
CA ASP A 132 -2.96 -4.13 -14.18
C ASP A 132 -4.09 -3.19 -13.77
N ALA A 133 -5.33 -3.60 -14.06
CA ALA A 133 -6.50 -2.77 -13.83
C ALA A 133 -6.74 -2.46 -12.34
N ASN A 134 -6.47 -3.41 -11.44
CA ASN A 134 -6.71 -3.23 -10.00
C ASN A 134 -5.71 -2.23 -9.42
N SER A 135 -4.43 -2.43 -9.70
CA SER A 135 -3.35 -1.58 -9.19
C SER A 135 -3.46 -0.17 -9.77
N THR A 136 -3.74 -0.06 -11.07
CA THR A 136 -3.97 1.25 -11.70
C THR A 136 -5.19 1.96 -11.11
N ALA A 137 -6.30 1.26 -10.88
CA ALA A 137 -7.52 1.87 -10.32
C ALA A 137 -7.33 2.37 -8.88
N VAL A 138 -6.64 1.62 -8.02
CA VAL A 138 -6.42 2.06 -6.64
C VAL A 138 -5.46 3.26 -6.58
N VAL A 139 -4.43 3.29 -7.43
CA VAL A 139 -3.53 4.45 -7.53
C VAL A 139 -4.24 5.69 -8.05
N ILE A 140 -5.11 5.55 -9.07
CA ILE A 140 -5.99 6.65 -9.51
C ILE A 140 -6.84 7.16 -8.35
N GLY A 141 -7.44 6.27 -7.55
CA GLY A 141 -8.23 6.65 -6.38
C GLY A 141 -7.42 7.45 -5.36
N ALA A 142 -6.16 7.09 -5.12
CA ALA A 142 -5.26 7.83 -4.25
C ALA A 142 -4.92 9.21 -4.80
N LEU A 143 -4.44 9.27 -6.04
CA LEU A 143 -4.00 10.52 -6.66
C LEU A 143 -5.17 11.50 -6.88
N ALA A 144 -6.39 11.01 -7.10
CA ALA A 144 -7.57 11.86 -7.30
C ALA A 144 -8.00 12.61 -6.03
N ARG A 145 -7.55 12.17 -4.85
CA ARG A 145 -7.77 12.84 -3.57
C ARG A 145 -6.68 13.89 -3.27
N THR A 146 -5.63 13.93 -4.07
CA THR A 146 -4.64 15.00 -4.04
C THR A 146 -5.15 16.20 -4.84
N SER A 147 -4.42 17.32 -4.80
CA SER A 147 -4.77 18.53 -5.56
C SER A 147 -4.40 18.48 -7.05
N VAL A 148 -3.93 17.34 -7.57
CA VAL A 148 -3.51 17.19 -8.98
C VAL A 148 -4.60 16.46 -9.77
N PRO A 149 -5.12 17.03 -10.87
CA PRO A 149 -6.04 16.34 -11.76
C PRO A 149 -5.38 15.08 -12.35
N ILE A 150 -6.09 13.94 -12.32
CA ILE A 150 -5.55 12.67 -12.81
C ILE A 150 -5.12 12.72 -14.28
N GLY A 151 -5.82 13.49 -15.11
CA GLY A 151 -5.45 13.68 -16.52
C GLY A 151 -4.13 14.41 -16.74
N GLU A 152 -3.59 15.09 -15.71
CA GLU A 152 -2.29 15.76 -15.75
C GLU A 152 -1.15 14.88 -15.21
N VAL A 153 -1.46 13.70 -14.67
CA VAL A 153 -0.45 12.70 -14.31
C VAL A 153 -0.06 11.95 -15.57
N THR A 154 0.98 12.42 -16.25
CA THR A 154 1.38 11.88 -17.55
C THR A 154 2.81 11.34 -17.56
N THR A 155 3.03 10.29 -18.33
CA THR A 155 4.38 9.87 -18.73
C THR A 155 5.02 10.90 -19.68
N ALA A 156 6.32 10.76 -19.97
CA ALA A 156 7.03 11.63 -20.91
C ALA A 156 6.39 11.65 -22.32
N ASP A 157 5.78 10.54 -22.73
CA ASP A 157 5.07 10.41 -24.02
C ASP A 157 3.58 10.81 -23.93
N GLY A 158 3.15 11.39 -22.81
CA GLY A 158 1.79 11.90 -22.63
C GLY A 158 0.73 10.83 -22.32
N LYS A 159 1.12 9.60 -21.97
CA LYS A 159 0.15 8.58 -21.56
C LYS A 159 -0.37 8.87 -20.17
N THR A 160 -1.67 8.65 -19.99
CA THR A 160 -2.38 8.91 -18.73
C THR A 160 -2.77 7.59 -18.07
N PRO A 161 -3.19 7.60 -16.79
CA PRO A 161 -3.77 6.43 -16.15
C PRO A 161 -4.98 5.85 -16.89
N TYR A 162 -5.75 6.70 -17.57
CA TYR A 162 -6.88 6.26 -18.39
C TYR A 162 -6.43 5.52 -19.65
N THR A 163 -5.28 5.88 -20.21
CA THR A 163 -4.69 5.18 -21.35
C THR A 163 -4.36 3.74 -20.99
N ALA A 164 -3.75 3.52 -19.82
CA ALA A 164 -3.42 2.18 -19.34
C ALA A 164 -4.66 1.30 -19.09
N LEU A 165 -5.77 1.89 -18.62
CA LEU A 165 -7.03 1.14 -18.41
C LEU A 165 -7.81 0.81 -19.69
N GLN A 166 -7.45 1.40 -20.83
CA GLN A 166 -8.10 1.19 -22.12
C GLN A 166 -7.36 0.21 -23.04
N ALA A 167 -6.12 -0.15 -22.68
CA ALA A 167 -5.28 -1.07 -23.42
C ALA A 167 -5.62 -2.53 -23.09
#